data_AF-A0A2D2LS76-F1
#
_entry.id   AF-A0A2D2LS76-F1
#
_cell.length_a   1.000
_cell.length_b   1.000
_cell.length_c   1.000
_cell.angle_alpha   90.00
_cell.angle_beta   90.00
_cell.angle_gamma   90.00
#
_symmetry.space_group_name_H-M   'P 1'
#
loop_
_entity.id
_entity.type
_entity.pdbx_description
1 polymer ?
#
loop_
_entity_poly.entity_id
_entity_poly.type
_entity_poly.pdbx_seq_one_letter_code
_entity_poly.pdbx_strand_id
1 'polypeptide(L)'
;MQQLNPAEISNLIKQRIQDLTAGATAKNEGTIVRVSDGIVQIHGLEDAMYGEMIEFEGGVYGMALNLEQDSVGAVVLGEYLNLQEGQKAYCTGRILEVPVGPELLGRVVDALGNPIDGKGSINAKLTDKVEKIAPGVIDRQSVDEPVMTGYKAVDTMIPIGRGQRELIIGDRQTGKTAMAIDAIIAQKRSGIKCVYVAVGQKRSTIANVVRKLEETGALAYTTVVVASASEPAALQYIAPYSGCTMGEYFRDRGEDALIIYDDLSKQAVAYRQISLLLRRPPGREAYPGDVFYLHSRLLERASRVNAEYVEKFTNGAVTGKTGSLTALPIIETQAGDVSAFVPTNVISITDGQIFLESSLFNSGIRPAVNAGISVSRVGGAAQTKIIKKLSGGIRTALAQYRELAAFAQFASDLDDATRKQLDHGQRVTELMKQNQYAPMSIAEQAAVIYASNEGYLADVPVNKVRAFEAGLLRYLRDQHGDFMADIDNTADYNDDIANQFKSAIENYKQNHSF
;
A
#
# COMPACT_ATOMS: atom_id res chain seq x y z
N MET A 1 8.04 26.29 -22.48
CA MET A 1 8.17 27.29 -21.41
C MET A 1 6.91 28.16 -21.44
N GLN A 2 5.97 27.97 -20.51
CA GLN A 2 4.86 28.91 -20.35
C GLN A 2 5.44 30.24 -19.84
N GLN A 3 5.15 31.34 -20.55
CA GLN A 3 5.47 32.69 -20.09
C GLN A 3 4.70 32.95 -18.80
N LEU A 4 5.42 33.06 -17.68
CA LEU A 4 4.88 33.53 -16.41
C LEU A 4 4.40 34.97 -16.60
N ASN A 5 3.10 35.22 -16.45
CA ASN A 5 2.49 36.54 -16.60
C ASN A 5 2.74 37.37 -15.32
N PRO A 6 3.57 38.43 -15.36
CA PRO A 6 3.92 39.19 -14.15
C PRO A 6 2.72 39.85 -13.45
N ALA A 7 1.64 40.10 -14.20
CA ALA A 7 0.41 40.67 -13.68
C ALA A 7 -0.35 39.70 -12.76
N GLU A 8 -0.37 38.40 -13.08
CA GLU A 8 -1.02 37.38 -12.25
C GLU A 8 -0.30 37.20 -10.92
N ILE A 9 1.04 37.16 -10.95
CA ILE A 9 1.87 37.08 -9.75
C ILE A 9 1.66 38.32 -8.86
N SER A 10 1.66 39.51 -9.46
CA SER A 10 1.42 40.76 -8.71
C SER A 10 0.04 40.79 -8.08
N ASN A 11 -1.00 40.33 -8.79
CA ASN A 11 -2.35 40.26 -8.26
C ASN A 11 -2.48 39.26 -7.10
N LEU A 12 -1.83 38.09 -7.21
CA LEU A 12 -1.84 37.07 -6.16
C LEU A 12 -1.12 37.56 -4.89
N ILE A 13 0.02 38.23 -5.04
CA ILE A 13 0.72 38.85 -3.90
C ILE A 13 -0.14 39.97 -3.28
N LYS A 14 -0.76 40.81 -4.12
CA LYS A 14 -1.61 41.91 -3.65
C LYS A 14 -2.82 41.41 -2.87
N GLN A 15 -3.47 40.33 -3.33
CA GLN A 15 -4.55 39.67 -2.58
C GLN A 15 -4.06 39.16 -1.22
N ARG A 16 -2.92 38.45 -1.17
CA ARG A 16 -2.36 37.97 0.12
C ARG A 16 -2.03 39.09 1.11
N ILE A 17 -1.57 40.24 0.62
CA ILE A 17 -1.31 41.42 1.46
C ILE A 17 -2.62 42.05 1.94
N GLN A 18 -3.65 42.10 1.09
CA GLN A 18 -4.98 42.61 1.46
C GLN A 18 -5.69 41.72 2.49
N ASP A 19 -5.53 40.40 2.37
CA ASP A 19 -6.13 39.40 3.27
C ASP A 19 -5.34 39.23 4.58
N LEU A 20 -4.20 39.90 4.75
CA LEU A 20 -3.40 39.84 5.97
C LEU A 20 -4.12 40.58 7.10
N THR A 21 -4.84 39.84 7.93
CA THR A 21 -5.43 40.36 9.16
C THR A 21 -4.34 40.62 10.21
N ALA A 22 -3.98 41.88 10.39
CA ALA A 22 -3.08 42.30 11.47
C ALA A 22 -3.82 42.21 12.81
N GLY A 23 -3.56 41.16 13.58
CA GLY A 23 -4.08 40.96 14.94
C GLY A 23 -2.99 40.43 15.87
N ALA A 24 -2.97 40.91 17.11
CA ALA A 24 -2.12 40.36 18.16
C ALA A 24 -2.81 39.15 18.78
N THR A 25 -2.24 37.96 18.62
CA THR A 25 -2.70 36.74 19.29
C THR A 25 -1.74 36.40 20.42
N ALA A 26 -2.24 36.21 21.64
CA ALA A 26 -1.44 35.64 22.72
C ALA A 26 -1.00 34.23 22.31
N LYS A 27 0.31 33.98 22.28
CA LYS A 27 0.90 32.65 22.05
C LYS A 27 1.57 32.19 23.33
N ASN A 28 1.40 30.91 23.68
CA ASN A 28 2.21 30.31 24.73
C ASN A 28 3.64 30.13 24.20
N GLU A 29 4.61 30.66 24.95
CA GLU A 29 6.02 30.75 24.57
C GLU A 29 6.87 29.90 25.50
N GLY A 30 7.83 29.19 24.93
CA GLY A 30 8.89 28.50 25.65
C GLY A 30 10.24 28.84 25.07
N THR A 31 11.29 28.44 25.77
CA THR A 31 12.68 28.64 25.36
C THR A 31 13.37 27.30 25.22
N ILE A 32 14.08 27.09 24.11
CA ILE A 32 14.89 25.90 23.89
C ILE A 32 16.04 25.89 24.91
N VAL A 33 16.10 24.83 25.73
CA VAL A 33 17.18 24.59 26.71
C VAL A 33 18.24 23.65 26.13
N ARG A 34 17.83 22.75 25.23
CA ARG A 34 18.75 21.76 24.66
C ARG A 34 18.29 21.29 23.30
N VAL A 35 19.24 21.11 22.38
CA VAL A 35 19.05 20.44 21.09
C VAL A 35 20.05 19.28 20.99
N SER A 36 19.58 18.07 20.72
CA SER A 36 20.44 16.89 20.53
C SER A 36 19.77 15.91 19.57
N ASP A 37 20.44 15.56 18.48
CA ASP A 37 20.03 14.49 17.56
C ASP A 37 18.56 14.58 17.08
N GLY A 38 18.05 15.79 16.86
CA GLY A 38 16.66 16.04 16.43
C GLY A 38 15.62 16.06 17.55
N ILE A 39 16.05 15.98 18.82
CA ILE A 39 15.22 16.22 20.00
C ILE A 39 15.53 17.59 20.58
N VAL A 40 14.47 18.31 20.93
CA VAL A 40 14.54 19.61 21.58
C VAL A 40 13.87 19.50 22.94
N GLN A 41 14.56 19.99 23.97
CA GLN A 41 13.99 20.18 25.30
C GLN A 41 13.68 21.66 25.48
N ILE A 42 12.42 21.96 25.81
CA ILE A 42 11.88 23.31 25.86
C ILE A 42 11.41 23.56 27.29
N HIS A 43 11.81 24.68 27.88
CA HIS A 43 11.29 25.15 29.16
C HIS A 43 10.16 26.15 28.93
N GLY A 44 9.10 26.09 29.73
CA GLY A 44 7.84 26.81 29.50
C GLY A 44 6.86 25.94 28.73
N LEU A 45 6.07 26.54 27.82
CA LEU A 45 4.98 25.85 27.12
C LEU A 45 3.96 25.19 28.08
N GLU A 46 3.53 25.92 29.11
CA GLU A 46 2.64 25.39 30.17
C GLU A 46 1.32 24.81 29.63
N ASP A 47 0.81 25.36 28.53
CA ASP A 47 -0.43 24.91 27.88
C ASP A 47 -0.19 23.86 26.77
N ALA A 48 1.02 23.32 26.64
CA ALA A 48 1.33 22.34 25.59
C ALA A 48 0.51 21.06 25.76
N MET A 49 -0.07 20.60 24.66
CA MET A 49 -0.76 19.32 24.60
C MET A 49 0.15 18.23 24.01
N TYR A 50 -0.08 16.98 24.44
CA TYR A 50 0.60 15.84 23.84
C TYR A 50 0.23 15.73 22.34
N GLY A 51 1.23 15.63 21.46
CA GLY A 51 1.03 15.59 20.01
C GLY A 51 0.74 16.94 19.36
N GLU A 52 0.85 18.04 20.10
CA GLU A 52 0.73 19.39 19.55
C GLU A 52 1.93 19.73 18.66
N MET A 53 1.67 20.49 17.59
CA MET A 53 2.73 21.11 16.81
C MET A 53 3.33 22.30 17.55
N ILE A 54 4.65 22.31 17.61
CA ILE A 54 5.45 23.41 18.14
C ILE A 54 6.12 24.11 16.96
N GLU A 55 5.94 25.42 16.88
CA GLU A 55 6.59 26.28 15.90
C GLU A 55 7.89 26.82 16.47
N PHE A 56 9.01 26.54 15.80
CA PHE A 56 10.32 27.12 16.12
C PHE A 56 10.60 28.33 15.23
N GLU A 57 11.52 29.18 15.68
CA GLU A 57 12.08 30.24 14.84
C GLU A 57 12.63 29.67 13.51
N GLY A 58 12.40 30.40 12.41
CA GLY A 58 12.80 29.94 11.07
C GLY A 58 11.79 29.02 10.37
N GLY A 59 10.59 28.83 10.92
CA GLY A 59 9.50 28.08 10.28
C GLY A 59 9.68 26.57 10.32
N VAL A 60 10.53 26.07 11.23
CA VAL A 60 10.69 24.64 11.50
C VAL A 60 9.60 24.22 12.50
N TYR A 61 8.97 23.09 12.25
CA TYR A 61 7.98 22.53 13.17
C TYR A 61 8.57 21.37 13.97
N GLY A 62 8.03 21.17 15.17
CA GLY A 62 8.24 19.99 15.98
C GLY A 62 6.93 19.43 16.50
N MET A 63 7.00 18.25 17.11
CA MET A 63 5.87 17.61 17.76
C MET A 63 6.20 17.31 19.22
N ALA A 64 5.34 17.75 20.14
CA ALA A 64 5.45 17.46 21.55
C ALA A 64 5.21 15.96 21.83
N LEU A 65 6.18 15.28 22.44
CA LEU A 65 6.12 13.85 22.74
C LEU A 65 6.26 13.50 24.22
N ASN A 66 6.91 14.35 25.02
CA ASN A 66 7.00 14.21 26.46
C ASN A 66 6.61 15.54 27.11
N LEU A 67 5.71 15.49 28.09
CA LEU A 67 5.38 16.62 28.95
C LEU A 67 5.91 16.27 30.35
N GLU A 68 7.10 16.78 30.67
CA GLU A 68 7.71 16.63 31.99
C GLU A 68 7.25 17.78 32.91
N GLN A 69 7.57 17.68 34.20
CA GLN A 69 7.14 18.66 35.19
C GLN A 69 7.61 20.09 34.86
N ASP A 70 8.86 20.23 34.40
CA ASP A 70 9.51 21.53 34.15
C ASP A 70 9.95 21.70 32.69
N SER A 71 9.65 20.75 31.80
CA SER A 71 10.05 20.84 30.40
C SER A 71 9.19 20.02 29.44
N VAL A 72 9.16 20.43 28.18
CA VAL A 72 8.53 19.73 27.08
C VAL A 72 9.61 19.15 26.17
N GLY A 73 9.56 17.83 25.97
CA GLY A 73 10.37 17.11 25.00
C GLY A 73 9.66 17.07 23.64
N ALA A 74 10.25 17.71 22.64
CA ALA A 74 9.73 17.77 21.29
C ALA A 74 10.70 17.13 20.29
N VAL A 75 10.14 16.49 19.27
CA VAL A 75 10.90 15.96 18.13
C VAL A 75 10.77 16.92 16.95
N VAL A 76 11.88 17.26 16.30
CA VAL A 76 11.92 18.19 15.17
C VAL A 76 11.46 17.50 13.88
N LEU A 77 10.49 18.10 13.19
CA LEU A 77 9.93 17.64 11.91
C LEU A 77 10.61 18.36 10.74
N GLY A 78 11.94 18.34 10.70
CA GLY A 78 12.74 19.06 9.71
C GLY A 78 14.22 19.16 10.05
N GLU A 79 14.92 20.11 9.44
CA GLU A 79 16.33 20.35 9.73
C GLU A 79 16.52 20.94 11.14
N TYR A 80 17.11 20.16 12.04
CA TYR A 80 17.32 20.57 13.44
C TYR A 80 18.62 21.35 13.67
N LEU A 81 19.56 21.33 12.72
CA LEU A 81 20.88 21.97 12.87
C LEU A 81 20.82 23.50 12.97
N ASN A 82 19.71 24.10 12.51
CA ASN A 82 19.49 25.54 12.60
C ASN A 82 18.93 25.97 13.97
N LEU A 83 18.52 25.02 14.81
CA LEU A 83 17.99 25.30 16.13
C LEU A 83 19.10 25.48 17.16
N GLN A 84 18.95 26.46 18.03
CA GLN A 84 19.93 26.83 19.05
C GLN A 84 19.27 26.99 20.42
N GLU A 85 20.06 26.74 21.46
CA GLU A 85 19.67 27.06 22.83
C GLU A 85 19.35 28.56 22.97
N GLY A 86 18.31 28.87 23.73
CA GLY A 86 17.82 30.24 23.92
C GLY A 86 16.82 30.72 22.86
N GLN A 87 16.64 30.00 21.75
CA GLN A 87 15.60 30.33 20.77
C GLN A 87 14.20 30.11 21.34
N LYS A 88 13.24 30.90 20.84
CA LYS A 88 11.85 30.76 21.24
C LYS A 88 11.16 29.63 20.48
N ALA A 89 10.24 28.98 21.17
CA ALA A 89 9.33 27.99 20.63
C ALA A 89 7.91 28.39 21.01
N TYR A 90 6.95 28.13 20.12
CA TYR A 90 5.56 28.55 20.31
C TYR A 90 4.61 27.38 20.14
N CYS A 91 3.65 27.25 21.05
CA CYS A 91 2.51 26.36 20.86
C CYS A 91 1.62 26.89 19.72
N THR A 92 1.21 25.99 18.82
CA THR A 92 0.34 26.37 17.69
C THR A 92 -1.15 26.24 18.01
N GLY A 93 -1.50 25.63 19.14
CA GLY A 93 -2.87 25.26 19.54
C GLY A 93 -3.45 24.13 18.69
N ARG A 94 -2.65 23.54 17.79
CA ARG A 94 -3.08 22.57 16.78
C ARG A 94 -2.32 21.26 16.95
N ILE A 95 -3.09 20.18 16.99
CA ILE A 95 -2.53 18.83 16.81
C ILE A 95 -1.95 18.76 15.39
N LEU A 96 -0.95 17.92 15.17
CA LEU A 96 -0.37 17.72 13.84
C LEU A 96 -1.47 17.42 12.79
N GLU A 97 -1.54 18.29 11.80
CA GLU A 97 -2.48 18.25 10.69
C GLU A 97 -1.72 18.25 9.36
N VAL A 98 -2.30 17.60 8.35
CA VAL A 98 -1.79 17.57 6.98
C VAL A 98 -2.88 17.99 6.00
N PRO A 99 -2.54 18.59 4.85
CA PRO A 99 -3.51 18.82 3.79
C PRO A 99 -4.13 17.51 3.33
N VAL A 100 -5.41 17.53 3.02
CA VAL A 100 -6.17 16.41 2.47
C VAL A 100 -7.08 16.87 1.33
N GLY A 101 -7.34 15.98 0.37
CA GLY A 101 -8.26 16.26 -0.73
C GLY A 101 -7.80 15.71 -2.08
N PRO A 102 -8.67 15.79 -3.11
CA PRO A 102 -8.35 15.37 -4.47
C PRO A 102 -7.20 16.19 -5.09
N GLU A 103 -6.90 17.38 -4.57
CA GLU A 103 -5.81 18.24 -5.04
C GLU A 103 -4.41 17.63 -4.85
N LEU A 104 -4.30 16.58 -4.04
CA LEU A 104 -3.06 15.81 -3.81
C LEU A 104 -2.80 14.74 -4.87
N LEU A 105 -3.83 14.33 -5.64
CA LEU A 105 -3.68 13.29 -6.66
C LEU A 105 -2.70 13.76 -7.74
N GLY A 106 -1.73 12.91 -8.08
CA GLY A 106 -0.66 13.22 -9.03
C GLY A 106 0.48 14.07 -8.49
N ARG A 107 0.48 14.34 -7.17
CA ARG A 107 1.52 15.09 -6.47
C ARG A 107 2.46 14.18 -5.69
N VAL A 108 3.69 14.63 -5.55
CA VAL A 108 4.67 14.06 -4.60
C VAL A 108 4.85 15.06 -3.47
N VAL A 109 4.58 14.62 -2.24
CA VAL A 109 4.61 15.44 -1.03
C VAL A 109 5.55 14.84 0.02
N ASP A 110 6.07 15.69 0.90
CA ASP A 110 6.76 15.25 2.11
C ASP A 110 5.78 14.72 3.18
N ALA A 111 6.30 14.29 4.33
CA ALA A 111 5.49 13.77 5.43
C ALA A 111 4.54 14.81 6.08
N LEU A 112 4.73 16.11 5.81
CA LEU A 112 3.88 17.21 6.29
C LEU A 112 2.88 17.67 5.21
N GLY A 113 2.93 17.08 4.02
CA GLY A 113 2.05 17.41 2.89
C GLY A 113 2.56 18.56 2.02
N ASN A 114 3.79 19.02 2.19
CA ASN A 114 4.38 20.04 1.32
C ASN A 114 4.82 19.41 -0.01
N PRO A 115 4.57 20.06 -1.16
CA PRO A 115 4.96 19.52 -2.46
C PRO A 115 6.49 19.53 -2.64
N ILE A 116 7.03 18.39 -3.08
CA ILE A 116 8.46 18.21 -3.39
C ILE A 116 8.71 17.83 -4.86
N ASP A 117 7.67 17.82 -5.69
CA ASP A 117 7.72 17.47 -7.13
C ASP A 117 8.10 18.64 -8.05
N GLY A 118 8.24 19.86 -7.53
CA GLY A 118 8.52 21.05 -8.33
C GLY A 118 7.35 21.53 -9.20
N LYS A 119 6.13 20.99 -9.04
CA LYS A 119 4.93 21.38 -9.80
C LYS A 119 4.19 22.59 -9.21
N GLY A 120 4.84 23.36 -8.32
CA GLY A 120 4.25 24.49 -7.60
C GLY A 120 3.48 24.11 -6.33
N SER A 121 2.85 25.08 -5.69
CA SER A 121 2.10 24.85 -4.43
C SER A 121 0.87 23.96 -4.64
N ILE A 122 0.43 23.29 -3.57
CA ILE A 122 -0.83 22.54 -3.54
C ILE A 122 -1.87 23.45 -2.89
N ASN A 123 -2.95 23.76 -3.61
CA ASN A 123 -4.05 24.57 -3.09
C ASN A 123 -5.09 23.67 -2.41
N ALA A 124 -4.66 22.91 -1.41
CA ALA A 124 -5.56 22.05 -0.63
C ALA A 124 -6.56 22.89 0.15
N LYS A 125 -7.84 22.53 0.07
CA LYS A 125 -8.93 23.27 0.72
C LYS A 125 -9.16 22.87 2.16
N LEU A 126 -8.71 21.67 2.53
CA LEU A 126 -8.97 21.03 3.81
C LEU A 126 -7.67 20.50 4.39
N THR A 127 -7.59 20.51 5.71
CA THR A 127 -6.58 19.81 6.50
C THR A 127 -7.27 18.82 7.42
N ASP A 128 -6.52 17.81 7.86
CA ASP A 128 -7.04 16.86 8.83
C ASP A 128 -5.93 16.33 9.74
N LYS A 129 -6.31 15.85 10.91
CA LYS A 129 -5.40 15.40 11.96
C LYS A 129 -4.71 14.11 11.55
N VAL A 130 -3.40 14.06 11.77
CA VAL A 130 -2.57 12.89 11.46
C VAL A 130 -2.87 11.71 12.40
N GLU A 131 -3.05 12.00 13.68
CA GLU A 131 -3.41 11.01 14.71
C GLU A 131 -4.92 11.00 14.93
N LYS A 132 -5.52 9.84 14.66
CA LYS A 132 -6.96 9.61 14.77
C LYS A 132 -7.23 8.20 15.26
N ILE A 133 -8.35 8.04 15.95
CA ILE A 133 -8.89 6.74 16.31
C ILE A 133 -9.59 6.16 15.08
N ALA A 134 -9.37 4.88 14.81
CA ALA A 134 -10.01 4.17 13.72
C ALA A 134 -11.54 4.06 13.90
N PRO A 135 -12.31 3.85 12.82
CA PRO A 135 -13.75 3.58 12.92
C PRO A 135 -14.05 2.42 13.87
N GLY A 136 -15.09 2.61 14.70
CA GLY A 136 -15.51 1.62 15.69
C GLY A 136 -16.15 0.40 15.04
N VAL A 137 -16.39 -0.65 15.83
CA VAL A 137 -16.94 -1.92 15.33
C VAL A 137 -18.30 -1.73 14.64
N ILE A 138 -19.17 -0.86 15.17
CA ILE A 138 -20.50 -0.58 14.62
C ILE A 138 -20.43 0.18 13.29
N ASP A 139 -19.40 1.02 13.10
CA ASP A 139 -19.22 1.82 11.89
C ASP A 139 -18.68 1.00 10.71
N ARG A 140 -18.17 -0.21 10.97
CA ARG A 140 -17.56 -1.08 9.95
C ARG A 140 -18.60 -1.90 9.18
N GLN A 141 -18.22 -2.28 7.97
CA GLN A 141 -18.94 -3.26 7.17
C GLN A 141 -17.99 -4.38 6.72
N SER A 142 -18.53 -5.58 6.52
CA SER A 142 -17.78 -6.71 5.97
C SER A 142 -17.22 -6.40 4.58
N VAL A 143 -16.03 -6.95 4.29
CA VAL A 143 -15.36 -6.83 3.00
C VAL A 143 -15.92 -7.86 2.02
N ASP A 144 -16.59 -7.40 0.96
CA ASP A 144 -17.20 -8.24 -0.08
C ASP A 144 -16.87 -7.79 -1.53
N GLU A 145 -16.11 -6.71 -1.69
CA GLU A 145 -15.72 -6.18 -3.00
C GLU A 145 -14.22 -6.41 -3.26
N PRO A 146 -13.82 -6.87 -4.44
CA PRO A 146 -12.42 -7.18 -4.76
C PRO A 146 -11.59 -5.93 -5.06
N VAL A 147 -10.29 -6.01 -4.74
CA VAL A 147 -9.23 -5.13 -5.22
C VAL A 147 -8.29 -5.98 -6.08
N MET A 148 -8.40 -5.84 -7.41
CA MET A 148 -7.60 -6.61 -8.35
C MET A 148 -6.15 -6.12 -8.35
N THR A 149 -5.19 -6.99 -8.06
CA THR A 149 -3.76 -6.65 -8.13
C THR A 149 -3.22 -6.78 -9.55
N GLY A 150 -3.91 -7.54 -10.40
CA GLY A 150 -3.48 -7.86 -11.75
C GLY A 150 -2.49 -9.01 -11.80
N TYR A 151 -2.08 -9.59 -10.65
CA TYR A 151 -1.25 -10.79 -10.59
C TYR A 151 -2.11 -12.03 -10.44
N LYS A 152 -2.01 -12.95 -11.42
CA LYS A 152 -2.68 -14.27 -11.34
C LYS A 152 -2.41 -14.98 -10.02
N ALA A 153 -1.16 -14.98 -9.57
CA ALA A 153 -0.74 -15.67 -8.35
C ALA A 153 -1.42 -15.08 -7.09
N VAL A 154 -1.65 -13.78 -7.04
CA VAL A 154 -2.25 -13.12 -5.87
C VAL A 154 -3.76 -13.19 -5.94
N ASP A 155 -4.36 -12.72 -7.04
CA ASP A 155 -5.82 -12.61 -7.18
C ASP A 155 -6.54 -13.98 -7.09
N THR A 156 -5.85 -15.06 -7.45
CA THR A 156 -6.38 -16.43 -7.30
C THR A 156 -6.18 -17.02 -5.91
N MET A 157 -4.97 -16.95 -5.35
CA MET A 157 -4.63 -17.66 -4.11
C MET A 157 -4.88 -16.83 -2.85
N ILE A 158 -4.66 -15.53 -2.94
CA ILE A 158 -4.60 -14.57 -1.83
C ILE A 158 -5.41 -13.32 -2.23
N PRO A 159 -6.74 -13.46 -2.39
CA PRO A 159 -7.57 -12.34 -2.82
C PRO A 159 -7.55 -11.21 -1.80
N ILE A 160 -7.57 -9.98 -2.30
CA ILE A 160 -7.55 -8.75 -1.52
C ILE A 160 -8.86 -8.01 -1.76
N GLY A 161 -9.53 -7.59 -0.69
CA GLY A 161 -10.79 -6.85 -0.76
C GLY A 161 -10.69 -5.38 -0.35
N ARG A 162 -11.75 -4.64 -0.67
CA ARG A 162 -11.93 -3.23 -0.33
C ARG A 162 -12.09 -3.04 1.17
N GLY A 163 -11.11 -2.39 1.81
CA GLY A 163 -11.01 -2.25 3.26
C GLY A 163 -10.20 -3.34 3.97
N GLN A 164 -9.59 -4.28 3.23
CA GLN A 164 -8.70 -5.31 3.79
C GLN A 164 -7.29 -4.77 4.05
N ARG A 165 -6.60 -5.39 5.01
CA ARG A 165 -5.17 -5.17 5.30
C ARG A 165 -4.38 -6.41 4.88
N GLU A 166 -3.60 -6.34 3.80
CA GLU A 166 -2.86 -7.49 3.27
C GLU A 166 -1.34 -7.22 3.28
N LEU A 167 -0.60 -7.93 4.14
CA LEU A 167 0.84 -7.73 4.34
C LEU A 167 1.66 -8.29 3.18
N ILE A 168 2.54 -7.49 2.57
CA ILE A 168 3.57 -7.98 1.64
C ILE A 168 4.88 -8.13 2.43
N ILE A 169 5.29 -9.37 2.67
CA ILE A 169 6.45 -9.69 3.51
C ILE A 169 7.48 -10.53 2.75
N GLY A 170 8.75 -10.24 2.95
CA GLY A 170 9.85 -11.04 2.42
C GLY A 170 11.18 -10.31 2.46
N ASP A 171 12.22 -11.00 2.00
CA ASP A 171 13.60 -10.48 2.06
C ASP A 171 13.83 -9.32 1.09
N ARG A 172 15.01 -8.71 1.20
CA ARG A 172 15.50 -7.73 0.23
C ARG A 172 15.44 -8.29 -1.18
N GLN A 173 15.05 -7.44 -2.14
CA GLN A 173 15.09 -7.74 -3.58
C GLN A 173 14.20 -8.92 -4.06
N THR A 174 13.14 -9.27 -3.32
CA THR A 174 12.18 -10.32 -3.72
C THR A 174 11.00 -9.84 -4.58
N GLY A 175 10.95 -8.55 -4.92
CA GLY A 175 9.87 -7.97 -5.75
C GLY A 175 8.72 -7.34 -4.97
N LYS A 176 8.86 -7.06 -3.66
CA LYS A 176 7.80 -6.45 -2.83
C LYS A 176 7.25 -5.14 -3.41
N THR A 177 8.13 -4.16 -3.67
CA THR A 177 7.73 -2.88 -4.27
C THR A 177 7.16 -3.06 -5.67
N ALA A 178 7.71 -3.99 -6.47
CA ALA A 178 7.18 -4.28 -7.81
C ALA A 178 5.72 -4.73 -7.76
N MET A 179 5.40 -5.66 -6.85
CA MET A 179 4.04 -6.15 -6.63
C MET A 179 3.09 -5.04 -6.19
N ALA A 180 3.52 -4.20 -5.25
CA ALA A 180 2.77 -3.05 -4.77
C ALA A 180 2.46 -2.03 -5.88
N ILE A 181 3.46 -1.65 -6.69
CA ILE A 181 3.28 -0.67 -7.77
C ILE A 181 2.38 -1.22 -8.88
N ASP A 182 2.50 -2.51 -9.22
CA ASP A 182 1.61 -3.14 -10.18
C ASP A 182 0.16 -3.18 -9.68
N ALA A 183 -0.07 -3.38 -8.37
CA ALA A 183 -1.39 -3.25 -7.78
C ALA A 183 -1.96 -1.83 -7.94
N ILE A 184 -1.15 -0.77 -7.84
CA ILE A 184 -1.58 0.61 -8.17
C ILE A 184 -1.92 0.75 -9.65
N ILE A 185 -1.08 0.22 -10.54
CA ILE A 185 -1.29 0.29 -12.01
C ILE A 185 -2.59 -0.42 -12.41
N ALA A 186 -2.93 -1.52 -11.75
CA ALA A 186 -4.17 -2.26 -11.98
C ALA A 186 -5.44 -1.43 -11.68
N GLN A 187 -5.35 -0.35 -10.88
CA GLN A 187 -6.52 0.46 -10.49
C GLN A 187 -6.97 1.49 -11.54
N LYS A 188 -6.31 1.55 -12.70
CA LYS A 188 -6.57 2.58 -13.73
C LYS A 188 -8.04 2.72 -14.16
N ARG A 189 -8.84 1.65 -14.06
CA ARG A 189 -10.27 1.62 -14.43
C ARG A 189 -11.20 1.30 -13.26
N SER A 190 -10.69 1.09 -12.05
CA SER A 190 -11.50 0.65 -10.90
C SER A 190 -12.12 1.82 -10.12
N GLY A 191 -11.66 3.05 -10.36
CA GLY A 191 -12.09 4.25 -9.62
C GLY A 191 -11.37 4.45 -8.28
N ILE A 192 -10.62 3.44 -7.81
CA ILE A 192 -9.89 3.45 -6.55
C ILE A 192 -8.75 4.48 -6.60
N LYS A 193 -8.68 5.35 -5.60
CA LYS A 193 -7.57 6.32 -5.44
C LYS A 193 -6.39 5.64 -4.78
N CYS A 194 -5.17 6.01 -5.12
CA CYS A 194 -3.99 5.36 -4.57
C CYS A 194 -3.15 6.32 -3.73
N VAL A 195 -2.53 5.80 -2.68
CA VAL A 195 -1.53 6.50 -1.86
C VAL A 195 -0.31 5.60 -1.73
N TYR A 196 0.85 6.06 -2.17
CA TYR A 196 2.12 5.34 -2.01
C TYR A 196 3.01 6.10 -1.02
N VAL A 197 3.28 5.49 0.14
CA VAL A 197 4.09 6.08 1.21
C VAL A 197 5.47 5.43 1.20
N ALA A 198 6.50 6.19 0.83
CA ALA A 198 7.89 5.76 0.85
C ALA A 198 8.57 6.20 2.16
N VAL A 199 8.90 5.24 3.02
CA VAL A 199 9.56 5.44 4.32
C VAL A 199 10.98 4.92 4.26
N GLY A 200 11.97 5.76 4.55
CA GLY A 200 13.39 5.41 4.60
C GLY A 200 13.94 4.86 3.27
N GLN A 201 13.28 5.15 2.14
CA GLN A 201 13.73 4.72 0.82
C GLN A 201 14.77 5.70 0.25
N LYS A 202 15.61 5.21 -0.66
CA LYS A 202 16.55 6.06 -1.40
C LYS A 202 15.77 6.96 -2.37
N ARG A 203 16.11 8.25 -2.42
CA ARG A 203 15.47 9.22 -3.34
C ARG A 203 15.49 8.76 -4.80
N SER A 204 16.56 8.08 -5.25
CA SER A 204 16.64 7.51 -6.60
C SER A 204 15.63 6.39 -6.86
N THR A 205 15.38 5.52 -5.88
CA THR A 205 14.35 4.47 -5.97
C THR A 205 12.96 5.10 -6.07
N ILE A 206 12.69 6.11 -5.24
CA ILE A 206 11.40 6.82 -5.25
C ILE A 206 11.19 7.51 -6.61
N ALA A 207 12.20 8.20 -7.14
CA ALA A 207 12.11 8.84 -8.44
C ALA A 207 11.82 7.84 -9.59
N ASN A 208 12.39 6.64 -9.53
CA ASN A 208 12.09 5.58 -10.50
C ASN A 208 10.65 5.07 -10.38
N VAL A 209 10.13 4.92 -9.16
CA VAL A 209 8.74 4.55 -8.92
C VAL A 209 7.79 5.63 -9.46
N VAL A 210 8.02 6.90 -9.12
CA VAL A 210 7.21 8.03 -9.60
C VAL A 210 7.20 8.09 -11.13
N ARG A 211 8.38 7.97 -11.76
CA ARG A 211 8.50 7.90 -13.22
C ARG A 211 7.66 6.76 -13.80
N LYS A 212 7.68 5.60 -13.16
CA LYS A 212 6.92 4.44 -13.66
C LYS A 212 5.41 4.62 -13.53
N LEU A 213 4.97 5.22 -12.43
CA LEU A 213 3.58 5.62 -12.26
C LEU A 213 3.16 6.66 -13.31
N GLU A 214 4.05 7.58 -13.69
CA GLU A 214 3.80 8.55 -14.75
C GLU A 214 3.71 7.89 -16.13
N GLU A 215 4.66 7.01 -16.48
CA GLU A 215 4.68 6.25 -17.75
C GLU A 215 3.40 5.43 -17.99
N THR A 216 2.85 4.87 -16.91
CA THR A 216 1.63 4.03 -16.96
C THR A 216 0.34 4.87 -16.89
N GLY A 217 0.46 6.16 -16.58
CA GLY A 217 -0.65 7.07 -16.28
C GLY A 217 -1.27 6.87 -14.90
N ALA A 218 -0.68 6.01 -14.06
CA ALA A 218 -1.15 5.71 -12.71
C ALA A 218 -0.93 6.87 -11.73
N LEU A 219 0.04 7.75 -12.00
CA LEU A 219 0.31 8.92 -11.18
C LEU A 219 -0.93 9.82 -11.07
N ALA A 220 -1.76 9.92 -12.12
CA ALA A 220 -2.93 10.80 -12.13
C ALA A 220 -3.96 10.54 -11.02
N TYR A 221 -4.00 9.33 -10.48
CA TYR A 221 -4.87 8.94 -9.35
C TYR A 221 -4.08 8.49 -8.12
N THR A 222 -2.77 8.78 -8.07
CA THR A 222 -1.89 8.38 -6.97
C THR A 222 -1.29 9.60 -6.29
N THR A 223 -1.40 9.67 -4.96
CA THR A 223 -0.61 10.59 -4.13
C THR A 223 0.63 9.88 -3.64
N VAL A 224 1.81 10.49 -3.76
CA VAL A 224 3.06 9.91 -3.26
C VAL A 224 3.55 10.70 -2.06
N VAL A 225 3.66 10.04 -0.90
CA VAL A 225 4.19 10.63 0.34
C VAL A 225 5.61 10.11 0.55
N VAL A 226 6.55 11.02 0.82
CA VAL A 226 7.97 10.71 0.91
C VAL A 226 8.53 11.12 2.25
N ALA A 227 9.14 10.16 2.94
CA ALA A 227 10.13 10.38 3.98
C ALA A 227 11.38 9.55 3.65
N SER A 228 12.33 10.16 2.96
CA SER A 228 13.52 9.47 2.44
C SER A 228 14.53 9.09 3.53
N ALA A 229 15.46 8.18 3.22
CA ALA A 229 16.49 7.74 4.17
C ALA A 229 17.39 8.86 4.71
N SER A 230 17.50 9.99 3.99
CA SER A 230 18.28 11.16 4.40
C SER A 230 17.50 12.12 5.30
N GLU A 231 16.20 11.94 5.44
CA GLU A 231 15.35 12.80 6.26
C GLU A 231 15.30 12.35 7.72
N PRO A 232 15.01 13.27 8.66
CA PRO A 232 14.93 12.96 10.08
C PRO A 232 14.03 11.76 10.39
N ALA A 233 14.42 10.99 11.41
CA ALA A 233 13.64 9.84 11.90
C ALA A 233 12.18 10.23 12.22
N ALA A 234 11.96 11.48 12.66
CA ALA A 234 10.65 12.06 12.91
C ALA A 234 9.71 12.01 11.70
N LEU A 235 10.21 12.43 10.53
CA LEU A 235 9.44 12.42 9.29
C LEU A 235 9.19 10.99 8.82
N GLN A 236 10.18 10.11 8.96
CA GLN A 236 10.04 8.68 8.64
C GLN A 236 8.99 8.00 9.52
N TYR A 237 8.94 8.36 10.81
CA TYR A 237 7.94 7.87 11.76
C TYR A 237 6.53 8.34 11.39
N ILE A 238 6.36 9.60 10.98
CA ILE A 238 5.03 10.20 10.80
C ILE A 238 4.44 9.96 9.40
N ALA A 239 5.27 9.75 8.38
CA ALA A 239 4.83 9.64 6.99
C ALA A 239 3.70 8.62 6.75
N PRO A 240 3.70 7.41 7.36
CA PRO A 240 2.59 6.47 7.22
C PRO A 240 1.26 7.01 7.77
N TYR A 241 1.27 7.75 8.86
CA TYR A 241 0.07 8.36 9.42
C TYR A 241 -0.45 9.49 8.53
N SER A 242 0.45 10.32 7.99
CA SER A 242 0.09 11.37 7.04
C SER A 242 -0.54 10.78 5.78
N GLY A 243 0.08 9.76 5.18
CA GLY A 243 -0.47 9.05 4.03
C GLY A 243 -1.82 8.39 4.33
N CYS A 244 -1.97 7.77 5.51
CA CYS A 244 -3.23 7.20 5.95
C CYS A 244 -4.33 8.27 6.01
N THR A 245 -4.05 9.42 6.59
CA THR A 245 -4.97 10.57 6.67
C THR A 245 -5.40 11.07 5.29
N MET A 246 -4.48 11.11 4.33
CA MET A 246 -4.79 11.45 2.93
C MET A 246 -5.68 10.40 2.25
N GLY A 247 -5.53 9.12 2.59
CA GLY A 247 -6.40 8.04 2.10
C GLY A 247 -7.79 8.04 2.75
N GLU A 248 -7.86 8.34 4.05
CA GLU A 248 -9.12 8.42 4.80
C GLU A 248 -10.07 9.48 4.25
N TYR A 249 -9.54 10.55 3.66
CA TYR A 249 -10.35 11.57 2.99
C TYR A 249 -11.37 10.95 2.03
N PHE A 250 -10.95 9.96 1.23
CA PHE A 250 -11.78 9.27 0.26
C PHE A 250 -12.71 8.26 0.94
N ARG A 251 -12.19 7.45 1.89
CA ARG A 251 -12.97 6.49 2.68
C ARG A 251 -14.18 7.17 3.35
N ASP A 252 -13.95 8.30 4.00
CA ASP A 252 -14.98 8.98 4.79
C ASP A 252 -16.03 9.70 3.91
N ARG A 253 -15.83 9.73 2.58
CA ARG A 253 -16.73 10.33 1.58
C ARG A 253 -17.39 9.28 0.68
N GLY A 254 -17.34 8.01 1.05
CA GLY A 254 -17.96 6.92 0.27
C GLY A 254 -17.21 6.61 -1.02
N GLU A 255 -15.92 6.94 -1.07
CA GLU A 255 -14.99 6.55 -2.13
C GLU A 255 -14.02 5.46 -1.60
N ASP A 256 -13.32 4.84 -2.53
CA ASP A 256 -12.35 3.77 -2.23
C ASP A 256 -10.92 4.25 -2.43
N ALA A 257 -10.05 3.89 -1.48
CA ALA A 257 -8.63 4.16 -1.54
C ALA A 257 -7.79 2.90 -1.29
N LEU A 258 -6.64 2.82 -1.95
CA LEU A 258 -5.60 1.83 -1.76
C LEU A 258 -4.34 2.54 -1.25
N ILE A 259 -3.86 2.17 -0.06
CA ILE A 259 -2.63 2.70 0.51
C ILE A 259 -1.53 1.64 0.58
N ILE A 260 -0.32 2.03 0.22
CA ILE A 260 0.87 1.18 0.28
C ILE A 260 1.91 1.84 1.18
N TYR A 261 2.45 1.07 2.12
CA TYR A 261 3.52 1.53 3.01
C TYR A 261 4.83 0.81 2.70
N ASP A 262 5.83 1.53 2.18
CA ASP A 262 7.13 1.00 1.72
C ASP A 262 8.30 1.67 2.49
N ASP A 263 8.70 1.20 3.67
CA ASP A 263 8.17 0.03 4.37
C ASP A 263 8.00 0.29 5.88
N LEU A 264 7.16 -0.51 6.53
CA LEU A 264 6.87 -0.36 7.96
C LEU A 264 8.01 -0.86 8.85
N SER A 265 8.93 -1.68 8.32
CA SER A 265 10.14 -2.08 9.05
C SER A 265 11.01 -0.85 9.33
N LYS A 266 11.18 0.05 8.35
CA LYS A 266 11.92 1.31 8.51
C LYS A 266 11.17 2.31 9.40
N GLN A 267 9.84 2.33 9.38
CA GLN A 267 9.06 3.13 10.35
C GLN A 267 9.34 2.66 11.79
N ALA A 268 9.34 1.35 12.05
CA ALA A 268 9.64 0.81 13.37
C ALA A 268 11.07 1.16 13.83
N VAL A 269 12.05 1.11 12.91
CA VAL A 269 13.44 1.51 13.20
C VAL A 269 13.52 3.00 13.52
N ALA A 270 12.83 3.86 12.77
CA ALA A 270 12.76 5.29 13.06
C ALA A 270 12.11 5.58 14.42
N TYR A 271 11.03 4.87 14.75
CA TYR A 271 10.38 5.00 16.06
C TYR A 271 11.28 4.52 17.20
N ARG A 272 12.00 3.41 17.00
CA ARG A 272 13.01 2.93 17.95
C ARG A 272 14.09 3.99 18.21
N GLN A 273 14.61 4.63 17.17
CA GLN A 273 15.59 5.69 17.30
C GLN A 273 15.05 6.86 18.14
N ILE A 274 13.85 7.37 17.80
CA ILE A 274 13.20 8.45 18.54
C ILE A 274 13.02 8.07 20.02
N SER A 275 12.53 6.87 20.28
CA SER A 275 12.25 6.39 21.64
C SER A 275 13.51 6.27 22.49
N LEU A 276 14.62 5.79 21.92
CA LEU A 276 15.90 5.67 22.62
C LEU A 276 16.52 7.05 22.90
N LEU A 277 16.40 7.98 21.96
CA LEU A 277 16.87 9.36 22.15
C LEU A 277 16.04 10.08 23.24
N LEU A 278 14.74 9.78 23.34
CA LEU A 278 13.86 10.20 24.45
C LEU A 278 14.11 9.42 25.76
N ARG A 279 15.12 8.53 25.80
CA ARG A 279 15.50 7.72 26.96
C ARG A 279 14.37 6.84 27.52
N ARG A 280 13.40 6.47 26.68
CA ARG A 280 12.36 5.51 27.09
C ARG A 280 12.99 4.10 27.21
N PRO A 281 12.62 3.31 28.23
CA PRO A 281 13.13 1.96 28.40
C PRO A 281 12.81 1.06 27.18
N PRO A 282 13.81 0.39 26.57
CA PRO A 282 13.58 -0.50 25.46
C PRO A 282 13.18 -1.92 25.90
N GLY A 283 12.55 -2.66 25.01
CA GLY A 283 12.20 -4.07 25.14
C GLY A 283 12.95 -4.98 24.17
N ARG A 284 12.27 -6.00 23.62
CA ARG A 284 12.83 -6.99 22.68
C ARG A 284 13.41 -6.30 21.43
N GLU A 285 14.61 -6.73 21.01
CA GLU A 285 15.34 -6.14 19.86
C GLU A 285 15.53 -4.61 19.94
N ALA A 286 15.56 -4.10 21.19
CA ALA A 286 15.64 -2.68 21.54
C ALA A 286 14.46 -1.80 21.09
N TYR A 287 13.36 -2.38 20.60
CA TYR A 287 12.15 -1.61 20.28
C TYR A 287 11.43 -1.16 21.56
N PRO A 288 10.71 -0.02 21.53
CA PRO A 288 9.90 0.39 22.67
C PRO A 288 8.72 -0.55 22.90
N GLY A 289 8.20 -0.57 24.12
CA GLY A 289 7.12 -1.49 24.52
C GLY A 289 5.82 -1.32 23.72
N ASP A 290 5.60 -0.13 23.14
CA ASP A 290 4.42 0.24 22.36
C ASP A 290 4.63 0.16 20.84
N VAL A 291 5.71 -0.50 20.36
CA VAL A 291 5.92 -0.71 18.91
C VAL A 291 4.78 -1.50 18.25
N PHE A 292 4.08 -2.36 19.01
CA PHE A 292 2.87 -3.00 18.53
C PHE A 292 1.73 -1.98 18.33
N TYR A 293 1.55 -1.08 19.30
CA TYR A 293 0.51 -0.04 19.25
C TYR A 293 0.72 0.95 18.10
N LEU A 294 1.99 1.22 17.75
CA LEU A 294 2.37 2.00 16.57
C LEU A 294 1.69 1.44 15.30
N HIS A 295 1.94 0.18 14.98
CA HIS A 295 1.40 -0.41 13.75
C HIS A 295 -0.08 -0.75 13.86
N SER A 296 -0.57 -1.11 15.05
CA SER A 296 -1.99 -1.46 15.20
C SER A 296 -2.88 -0.23 15.01
N ARG A 297 -2.56 0.91 15.62
CA ARG A 297 -3.36 2.14 15.46
C ARG A 297 -3.28 2.72 14.04
N LEU A 298 -2.17 2.48 13.34
CA LEU A 298 -2.04 2.84 11.92
C LEU A 298 -2.90 1.92 11.04
N LEU A 299 -2.71 0.62 11.14
CA LEU A 299 -3.31 -0.34 10.22
C LEU A 299 -4.81 -0.49 10.47
N GLU A 300 -5.30 -0.39 11.71
CA GLU A 300 -6.74 -0.47 12.01
C GLU A 300 -7.57 0.66 11.37
N ARG A 301 -6.95 1.75 10.92
CA ARG A 301 -7.63 2.80 10.14
C ARG A 301 -8.01 2.32 8.75
N ALA A 302 -7.26 1.37 8.17
CA ALA A 302 -7.62 0.74 6.91
C ALA A 302 -8.79 -0.24 7.12
N SER A 303 -9.98 0.22 6.74
CA SER A 303 -11.25 -0.45 6.96
C SER A 303 -12.28 -0.05 5.90
N ARG A 304 -13.36 -0.84 5.81
CA ARG A 304 -14.59 -0.46 5.10
C ARG A 304 -15.61 0.05 6.11
N VAL A 305 -16.18 1.23 5.84
CA VAL A 305 -17.22 1.85 6.66
C VAL A 305 -18.59 1.67 6.03
N ASN A 306 -19.61 1.54 6.87
CA ASN A 306 -21.00 1.39 6.42
C ASN A 306 -21.56 2.72 5.89
N ALA A 307 -22.73 2.66 5.22
CA ALA A 307 -23.33 3.85 4.62
C ALA A 307 -23.82 4.88 5.66
N GLU A 308 -24.25 4.44 6.84
CA GLU A 308 -24.70 5.31 7.93
C GLU A 308 -23.55 6.19 8.45
N TYR A 309 -22.35 5.63 8.58
CA TYR A 309 -21.14 6.36 8.94
C TYR A 309 -20.83 7.45 7.92
N VAL A 310 -20.84 7.11 6.62
CA VAL A 310 -20.55 8.07 5.54
C VAL A 310 -21.60 9.18 5.50
N GLU A 311 -22.88 8.84 5.64
CA GLU A 311 -23.96 9.83 5.68
C GLU A 311 -23.81 10.78 6.86
N LYS A 312 -23.52 10.24 8.05
CA LYS A 312 -23.27 11.04 9.26
C LYS A 312 -22.03 11.93 9.11
N PHE A 313 -20.93 11.39 8.60
CA PHE A 313 -19.68 12.14 8.44
C PHE A 313 -19.83 13.28 7.42
N THR A 314 -20.54 13.02 6.32
CA THR A 314 -20.76 13.99 5.25
C THR A 314 -21.94 14.93 5.48
N ASN A 315 -22.58 14.89 6.66
CA ASN A 315 -23.78 15.65 7.00
C ASN A 315 -24.90 15.47 5.95
N GLY A 316 -25.09 14.25 5.46
CA GLY A 316 -26.12 13.91 4.47
C GLY A 316 -25.76 14.23 3.01
N ALA A 317 -24.55 14.74 2.73
CA ALA A 317 -24.15 15.04 1.35
C ALA A 317 -23.93 13.76 0.50
N VAL A 318 -23.58 12.65 1.14
CA VAL A 318 -23.43 11.34 0.51
C VAL A 318 -24.34 10.33 1.23
N THR A 319 -25.30 9.76 0.49
CA THR A 319 -26.27 8.80 1.04
C THR A 319 -26.12 7.45 0.33
N GLY A 320 -26.24 6.35 1.07
CA GLY A 320 -26.29 4.99 0.52
C GLY A 320 -24.97 4.46 -0.07
N LYS A 321 -23.84 5.16 0.14
CA LYS A 321 -22.51 4.71 -0.30
C LYS A 321 -21.67 4.31 0.89
N THR A 322 -20.85 3.30 0.68
CA THR A 322 -19.83 2.82 1.62
C THR A 322 -18.47 3.25 1.10
N GLY A 323 -17.54 3.59 1.99
CA GLY A 323 -16.17 3.91 1.60
C GLY A 323 -15.18 2.92 2.18
N SER A 324 -14.01 2.81 1.57
CA SER A 324 -13.00 1.86 2.02
C SER A 324 -11.58 2.39 1.89
N LEU A 325 -10.72 1.96 2.81
CA LEU A 325 -9.27 2.13 2.71
C LEU A 325 -8.62 0.76 2.81
N THR A 326 -8.16 0.22 1.68
CA THR A 326 -7.38 -1.03 1.61
C THR A 326 -5.90 -0.72 1.85
N ALA A 327 -5.23 -1.50 2.69
CA ALA A 327 -3.81 -1.29 3.00
C ALA A 327 -2.93 -2.47 2.58
N LEU A 328 -1.82 -2.17 1.89
CA LEU A 328 -0.75 -3.09 1.56
C LEU A 328 0.54 -2.66 2.29
N PRO A 329 0.70 -2.99 3.59
CA PRO A 329 1.96 -2.74 4.27
C PRO A 329 3.06 -3.66 3.74
N ILE A 330 4.25 -3.10 3.55
CA ILE A 330 5.45 -3.87 3.22
C ILE A 330 6.29 -4.06 4.49
N ILE A 331 6.75 -5.29 4.71
CA ILE A 331 7.74 -5.63 5.73
C ILE A 331 8.94 -6.33 5.09
N GLU A 332 10.12 -5.86 5.46
CA GLU A 332 11.38 -6.52 5.14
C GLU A 332 11.78 -7.49 6.26
N THR A 333 11.96 -8.76 5.90
CA THR A 333 12.58 -9.78 6.77
C THR A 333 14.10 -9.80 6.59
N GLN A 334 14.81 -10.32 7.59
CA GLN A 334 16.23 -10.61 7.49
C GLN A 334 16.39 -12.13 7.35
N ALA A 335 17.00 -12.57 6.24
CA ALA A 335 17.27 -13.99 5.95
C ALA A 335 16.03 -14.91 6.05
N GLY A 336 14.85 -14.41 5.67
CA GLY A 336 13.59 -15.14 5.67
C GLY A 336 12.97 -15.33 7.06
N ASP A 337 13.52 -14.73 8.11
CA ASP A 337 13.01 -14.89 9.47
C ASP A 337 11.69 -14.14 9.69
N VAL A 338 10.60 -14.89 9.65
CA VAL A 338 9.24 -14.41 9.96
C VAL A 338 8.94 -14.34 11.45
N SER A 339 9.79 -14.93 12.30
CA SER A 339 9.60 -15.02 13.75
C SER A 339 10.21 -13.83 14.51
N ALA A 340 10.91 -12.93 13.79
CA ALA A 340 11.40 -11.67 14.33
C ALA A 340 10.24 -10.80 14.86
N PHE A 341 10.56 -9.90 15.79
CA PHE A 341 9.55 -9.21 16.59
C PHE A 341 8.58 -8.35 15.75
N VAL A 342 9.09 -7.50 14.86
CA VAL A 342 8.25 -6.63 14.03
C VAL A 342 7.44 -7.41 12.99
N PRO A 343 8.01 -8.36 12.22
CA PRO A 343 7.22 -9.23 11.33
C PRO A 343 6.06 -9.94 12.03
N THR A 344 6.32 -10.56 13.18
CA THR A 344 5.29 -11.29 13.95
C THR A 344 4.16 -10.36 14.37
N ASN A 345 4.48 -9.14 14.83
CA ASN A 345 3.49 -8.14 15.22
C ASN A 345 2.60 -7.73 14.05
N VAL A 346 3.18 -7.48 12.87
CA VAL A 346 2.37 -7.02 11.72
C VAL A 346 1.53 -8.17 11.16
N ILE A 347 2.04 -9.40 11.15
CA ILE A 347 1.25 -10.60 10.78
C ILE A 347 0.01 -10.73 11.68
N SER A 348 0.11 -10.44 12.98
CA SER A 348 -1.05 -10.53 13.88
C SER A 348 -2.04 -9.37 13.75
N ILE A 349 -1.65 -8.25 13.11
CA ILE A 349 -2.51 -7.07 12.88
C ILE A 349 -3.23 -7.14 11.52
N THR A 350 -2.54 -7.55 10.46
CA THR A 350 -3.13 -7.60 9.10
C THR A 350 -4.11 -8.76 8.96
N ASP A 351 -5.01 -8.72 7.97
CA ASP A 351 -6.00 -9.77 7.70
C ASP A 351 -5.40 -10.93 6.88
N GLY A 352 -4.15 -10.84 6.49
CA GLY A 352 -3.47 -11.81 5.65
C GLY A 352 -2.04 -11.40 5.37
N GLN A 353 -1.33 -12.27 4.65
CA GLN A 353 0.00 -12.00 4.17
C GLN A 353 0.30 -12.68 2.83
N ILE A 354 1.04 -11.97 1.99
CA ILE A 354 1.72 -12.46 0.79
C ILE A 354 3.20 -12.59 1.13
N PHE A 355 3.68 -13.83 1.23
CA PHE A 355 5.07 -14.14 1.55
C PHE A 355 5.88 -14.34 0.27
N LEU A 356 6.86 -13.47 0.04
CA LEU A 356 7.77 -13.52 -1.09
C LEU A 356 9.10 -14.17 -0.69
N GLU A 357 9.43 -15.27 -1.33
CA GLU A 357 10.56 -16.12 -0.96
C GLU A 357 11.77 -15.92 -1.90
N SER A 358 12.96 -15.72 -1.32
CA SER A 358 14.21 -15.53 -2.07
C SER A 358 14.56 -16.74 -2.95
N SER A 359 14.31 -17.96 -2.47
CA SER A 359 14.59 -19.21 -3.19
C SER A 359 13.79 -19.30 -4.50
N LEU A 360 12.49 -18.97 -4.46
CA LEU A 360 11.60 -18.92 -5.62
C LEU A 360 12.01 -17.83 -6.60
N PHE A 361 12.36 -16.65 -6.07
CA PHE A 361 12.81 -15.55 -6.91
C PHE A 361 14.08 -15.89 -7.72
N ASN A 362 15.02 -16.58 -7.07
CA ASN A 362 16.30 -17.01 -7.65
C ASN A 362 16.13 -18.18 -8.65
N SER A 363 15.12 -19.04 -8.46
CA SER A 363 14.77 -20.10 -9.41
C SER A 363 13.94 -19.61 -10.60
N GLY A 364 13.67 -18.30 -10.69
CA GLY A 364 12.96 -17.68 -11.80
C GLY A 364 11.43 -17.72 -11.67
N ILE A 365 10.89 -18.06 -10.50
CA ILE A 365 9.46 -17.93 -10.20
C ILE A 365 9.19 -16.50 -9.73
N ARG A 366 8.54 -15.71 -10.59
CA ARG A 366 8.23 -14.30 -10.36
C ARG A 366 6.78 -14.02 -10.80
N PRO A 367 5.89 -13.52 -9.90
CA PRO A 367 6.17 -13.14 -8.53
C PRO A 367 6.48 -14.35 -7.63
N ALA A 368 7.37 -14.16 -6.65
CA ALA A 368 7.94 -15.22 -5.82
C ALA A 368 7.02 -15.63 -4.66
N VAL A 369 5.72 -15.79 -4.92
CA VAL A 369 4.69 -16.04 -3.90
C VAL A 369 4.78 -17.47 -3.39
N ASN A 370 4.97 -17.62 -2.08
CA ASN A 370 4.88 -18.90 -1.41
C ASN A 370 3.41 -19.23 -1.09
N ALA A 371 2.81 -20.14 -1.87
CA ALA A 371 1.40 -20.51 -1.75
C ALA A 371 1.02 -21.20 -0.42
N GLY A 372 1.99 -21.75 0.32
CA GLY A 372 1.75 -22.44 1.59
C GLY A 372 1.74 -21.51 2.80
N ILE A 373 2.61 -20.50 2.80
CA ILE A 373 2.75 -19.53 3.90
C ILE A 373 1.79 -18.33 3.72
N SER A 374 1.51 -17.98 2.47
CA SER A 374 0.63 -16.86 2.15
C SER A 374 -0.83 -17.21 2.40
N VAL A 375 -1.60 -16.27 2.94
CA VAL A 375 -3.01 -16.48 3.31
C VAL A 375 -3.76 -15.16 3.29
N SER A 376 -5.03 -15.20 2.85
CA SER A 376 -6.01 -14.13 3.04
C SER A 376 -7.11 -14.66 3.96
N ARG A 377 -7.35 -14.02 5.11
CA ARG A 377 -8.39 -14.45 6.08
C ARG A 377 -9.79 -14.04 5.66
N VAL A 378 -9.92 -13.03 4.80
CA VAL A 378 -11.19 -12.69 4.13
C VAL A 378 -11.56 -13.79 3.13
N GLY A 379 -10.55 -14.36 2.45
CA GLY A 379 -10.72 -15.48 1.54
C GLY A 379 -11.62 -15.14 0.35
N GLY A 380 -12.41 -16.12 -0.12
CA GLY A 380 -13.23 -15.99 -1.31
C GLY A 380 -14.43 -15.02 -1.21
N ALA A 381 -14.59 -14.29 -0.10
CA ALA A 381 -15.51 -13.15 -0.04
C ALA A 381 -14.98 -11.95 -0.83
N ALA A 382 -13.65 -11.81 -0.96
CA ALA A 382 -12.99 -10.78 -1.73
C ALA A 382 -12.68 -11.18 -3.19
N GLN A 383 -13.36 -12.21 -3.72
CA GLN A 383 -13.18 -12.67 -5.10
C GLN A 383 -14.42 -12.38 -5.93
N THR A 384 -14.20 -12.02 -7.19
CA THR A 384 -15.27 -12.04 -8.19
C THR A 384 -15.81 -13.46 -8.37
N LYS A 385 -17.06 -13.59 -8.82
CA LYS A 385 -17.73 -14.89 -8.93
C LYS A 385 -16.96 -15.83 -9.87
N ILE A 386 -16.45 -15.32 -10.98
CA ILE A 386 -15.63 -16.09 -11.92
C ILE A 386 -14.30 -16.55 -11.32
N ILE A 387 -13.53 -15.67 -10.70
CA ILE A 387 -12.24 -16.04 -10.13
C ILE A 387 -12.44 -17.01 -8.96
N LYS A 388 -13.46 -16.81 -8.12
CA LYS A 388 -13.79 -17.72 -7.02
C LYS A 388 -14.11 -19.13 -7.50
N LYS A 389 -14.85 -19.25 -8.60
CA LYS A 389 -15.22 -20.55 -9.17
C LYS A 389 -13.99 -21.29 -9.74
N LEU A 390 -13.06 -20.53 -10.34
CA LEU A 390 -11.89 -21.08 -11.02
C LEU A 390 -10.66 -21.23 -10.08
N SER A 391 -10.53 -20.47 -9.00
CA SER A 391 -9.30 -20.43 -8.19
C SER A 391 -9.07 -21.67 -7.31
N GLY A 392 -10.14 -22.40 -6.94
CA GLY A 392 -10.06 -23.49 -5.96
C GLY A 392 -9.10 -24.62 -6.33
N GLY A 393 -9.03 -24.98 -7.63
CA GLY A 393 -8.12 -26.01 -8.13
C GLY A 393 -6.64 -25.60 -8.05
N ILE A 394 -6.33 -24.34 -8.38
CA ILE A 394 -4.96 -23.81 -8.47
C ILE A 394 -4.23 -23.87 -7.14
N ARG A 395 -4.85 -23.38 -6.07
CA ARG A 395 -4.21 -23.35 -4.74
C ARG A 395 -3.90 -24.76 -4.25
N THR A 396 -4.84 -25.68 -4.45
CA THR A 396 -4.69 -27.10 -4.07
C THR A 396 -3.55 -27.75 -4.86
N ALA A 397 -3.52 -27.53 -6.18
CA ALA A 397 -2.48 -28.06 -7.06
C ALA A 397 -1.08 -27.55 -6.68
N LEU A 398 -0.92 -26.25 -6.39
CA LEU A 398 0.37 -25.67 -6.02
C LEU A 398 0.87 -26.12 -4.63
N ALA A 399 -0.05 -26.28 -3.67
CA ALA A 399 0.28 -26.79 -2.34
C ALA A 399 0.78 -28.25 -2.42
N GLN A 400 0.01 -29.10 -3.10
CA GLN A 400 0.36 -30.51 -3.30
C GLN A 400 1.64 -30.67 -4.12
N TYR A 401 1.84 -29.86 -5.16
CA TYR A 401 3.06 -29.88 -5.96
C TYR A 401 4.30 -29.64 -5.12
N ARG A 402 4.27 -28.66 -4.21
CA ARG A 402 5.41 -28.34 -3.35
C ARG A 402 5.74 -29.47 -2.38
N GLU A 403 4.73 -30.07 -1.78
CA GLU A 403 4.91 -31.21 -0.89
C GLU A 403 5.53 -32.40 -1.66
N LEU A 404 4.90 -32.78 -2.77
CA LEU A 404 5.36 -33.91 -3.59
C LEU A 404 6.72 -33.67 -4.24
N ALA A 405 7.04 -32.45 -4.67
CA ALA A 405 8.32 -32.14 -5.29
C ALA A 405 9.50 -32.34 -4.33
N ALA A 406 9.30 -32.10 -3.03
CA ALA A 406 10.32 -32.39 -2.01
C ALA A 406 10.54 -33.91 -1.85
N PHE A 407 9.47 -34.72 -1.85
CA PHE A 407 9.57 -36.17 -1.74
C PHE A 407 10.11 -36.84 -3.00
N ALA A 408 9.70 -36.34 -4.18
CA ALA A 408 10.07 -36.89 -5.47
C ALA A 408 11.58 -36.81 -5.76
N GLN A 409 12.31 -35.90 -5.09
CA GLN A 409 13.78 -35.83 -5.20
C GLN A 409 14.49 -37.07 -4.62
N PHE A 410 13.82 -37.83 -3.77
CA PHE A 410 14.39 -39.00 -3.09
C PHE A 410 13.79 -40.34 -3.55
N ALA A 411 12.77 -40.31 -4.41
CA ALA A 411 12.09 -41.51 -4.91
C ALA A 411 12.71 -41.98 -6.23
N SER A 412 12.98 -43.29 -6.35
CA SER A 412 13.45 -43.89 -7.60
C SER A 412 12.31 -44.14 -8.60
N ASP A 413 11.14 -44.53 -8.09
CA ASP A 413 9.93 -44.77 -8.88
C ASP A 413 8.76 -43.98 -8.31
N LEU A 414 8.04 -43.28 -9.18
CA LEU A 414 6.81 -42.57 -8.87
C LEU A 414 5.66 -43.29 -9.57
N ASP A 415 4.56 -43.50 -8.84
CA ASP A 415 3.33 -44.02 -9.44
C ASP A 415 2.74 -42.99 -10.43
N ASP A 416 1.89 -43.47 -11.35
CA ASP A 416 1.36 -42.66 -12.43
C ASP A 416 0.48 -41.48 -11.94
N ALA A 417 -0.19 -41.62 -10.79
CA ALA A 417 -1.00 -40.54 -10.23
C ALA A 417 -0.10 -39.42 -9.70
N THR A 418 0.93 -39.76 -8.94
CA THR A 418 1.93 -38.79 -8.44
C THR A 418 2.66 -38.11 -9.60
N ARG A 419 3.02 -38.85 -10.66
CA ARG A 419 3.66 -38.27 -11.86
C ARG A 419 2.75 -37.22 -12.52
N LYS A 420 1.47 -37.55 -12.77
CA LYS A 420 0.51 -36.62 -13.37
C LYS A 420 0.31 -35.37 -12.51
N GLN A 421 0.31 -35.53 -11.18
CA GLN A 421 0.14 -34.42 -10.25
C GLN A 421 1.36 -33.50 -10.23
N LEU A 422 2.57 -34.06 -10.27
CA LEU A 422 3.81 -33.29 -10.40
C LEU A 422 3.87 -32.54 -11.73
N ASP A 423 3.53 -33.22 -12.83
CA ASP A 423 3.48 -32.66 -14.18
C ASP A 423 2.48 -31.50 -14.29
N HIS A 424 1.30 -31.65 -13.68
CA HIS A 424 0.30 -30.60 -13.61
C HIS A 424 0.80 -29.43 -12.76
N GLY A 425 1.30 -29.71 -11.55
CA GLY A 425 1.81 -28.70 -10.63
C GLY A 425 2.97 -27.88 -11.19
N GLN A 426 3.87 -28.51 -11.96
CA GLN A 426 4.96 -27.82 -12.63
C GLN A 426 4.46 -26.84 -13.70
N ARG A 427 3.45 -27.24 -14.49
CA ARG A 427 2.82 -26.37 -15.50
C ARG A 427 2.04 -25.22 -14.85
N VAL A 428 1.31 -25.49 -13.77
CA VAL A 428 0.62 -24.45 -12.99
C VAL A 428 1.64 -23.44 -12.43
N THR A 429 2.76 -23.93 -11.89
CA THR A 429 3.84 -23.07 -11.38
C THR A 429 4.43 -22.19 -12.48
N GLU A 430 4.67 -22.75 -13.67
CA GLU A 430 5.14 -21.98 -14.83
C GLU A 430 4.10 -20.96 -15.29
N LEU A 431 2.82 -21.33 -15.27
CA LEU A 431 1.69 -20.47 -15.63
C LEU A 431 1.51 -19.30 -14.66
N MET A 432 1.81 -19.47 -13.37
CA MET A 432 1.70 -18.40 -12.38
C MET A 432 2.79 -17.33 -12.51
N LYS A 433 3.82 -17.57 -13.33
CA LYS A 433 4.83 -16.55 -13.63
C LYS A 433 4.21 -15.40 -14.41
N GLN A 434 4.63 -14.19 -14.09
CA GLN A 434 4.15 -12.97 -14.72
C GLN A 434 5.25 -11.92 -14.78
N ASN A 435 5.29 -11.18 -15.88
CA ASN A 435 6.23 -10.07 -16.02
C ASN A 435 5.76 -8.89 -15.18
N GLN A 436 6.72 -8.13 -14.65
CA GLN A 436 6.46 -6.87 -13.96
C GLN A 436 5.82 -5.86 -14.92
N TYR A 437 4.93 -4.99 -14.41
CA TYR A 437 4.22 -3.96 -15.18
C TYR A 437 3.29 -4.49 -16.28
N ALA A 438 2.92 -5.77 -16.20
CA ALA A 438 1.96 -6.39 -17.09
C ALA A 438 0.76 -6.95 -16.30
N PRO A 439 -0.02 -6.09 -15.59
CA PRO A 439 -1.20 -6.55 -14.88
C PRO A 439 -2.22 -7.13 -15.86
N MET A 440 -2.87 -8.22 -15.47
CA MET A 440 -3.90 -8.90 -16.24
C MET A 440 -5.29 -8.50 -15.78
N SER A 441 -6.20 -8.32 -16.73
CA SER A 441 -7.63 -8.12 -16.50
C SER A 441 -8.31 -9.37 -15.90
N ILE A 442 -9.54 -9.23 -15.41
CA ILE A 442 -10.28 -10.34 -14.81
C ILE A 442 -10.51 -11.44 -15.85
N ALA A 443 -10.90 -11.05 -17.07
CA ALA A 443 -11.15 -11.97 -18.16
C ALA A 443 -9.89 -12.76 -18.57
N GLU A 444 -8.74 -12.08 -18.66
CA GLU A 444 -7.46 -12.72 -18.99
C GLU A 444 -7.02 -13.72 -17.93
N GLN A 445 -7.13 -13.34 -16.65
CA GLN A 445 -6.83 -14.26 -15.55
C GLN A 445 -7.78 -15.46 -15.60
N ALA A 446 -9.09 -15.23 -15.76
CA ALA A 446 -10.09 -16.29 -15.83
C ALA A 446 -9.80 -17.28 -16.97
N ALA A 447 -9.49 -16.81 -18.17
CA ALA A 447 -9.15 -17.64 -19.32
C ALA A 447 -7.95 -18.56 -19.05
N VAL A 448 -6.89 -18.00 -18.46
CA VAL A 448 -5.65 -18.72 -18.14
C VAL A 448 -5.88 -19.76 -17.05
N ILE A 449 -6.64 -19.41 -16.01
CA ILE A 449 -6.97 -20.34 -14.92
C ILE A 449 -7.88 -21.46 -15.42
N TYR A 450 -8.89 -21.14 -16.24
CA TYR A 450 -9.78 -22.12 -16.85
C TYR A 450 -9.01 -23.13 -17.70
N ALA A 451 -8.09 -22.65 -18.55
CA ALA A 451 -7.23 -23.51 -19.36
C ALA A 451 -6.41 -24.49 -18.51
N SER A 452 -5.94 -24.03 -17.34
CA SER A 452 -5.19 -24.87 -16.40
C SER A 452 -6.07 -25.92 -15.72
N ASN A 453 -7.23 -25.54 -15.18
CA ASN A 453 -8.11 -26.43 -14.43
C ASN A 453 -8.72 -27.54 -15.28
N GLU A 454 -9.12 -27.20 -16.51
CA GLU A 454 -9.76 -28.15 -17.43
C GLU A 454 -8.73 -29.01 -18.19
N GLY A 455 -7.45 -28.93 -17.84
CA GLY A 455 -6.40 -29.81 -18.36
C GLY A 455 -5.89 -29.46 -19.75
N TYR A 456 -6.22 -28.29 -20.31
CA TYR A 456 -5.75 -27.87 -21.63
C TYR A 456 -4.23 -27.64 -21.71
N LEU A 457 -3.53 -27.62 -20.57
CA LEU A 457 -2.07 -27.54 -20.50
C LEU A 457 -1.37 -28.92 -20.50
N ALA A 458 -2.09 -30.03 -20.41
CA ALA A 458 -1.49 -31.36 -20.18
C ALA A 458 -0.48 -31.78 -21.28
N ASP A 459 -0.80 -31.50 -22.53
CA ASP A 459 0.01 -31.74 -23.73
C ASP A 459 1.01 -30.62 -24.05
N VAL A 460 0.96 -29.49 -23.33
CA VAL A 460 1.87 -28.36 -23.51
C VAL A 460 3.18 -28.64 -22.77
N PRO A 461 4.35 -28.64 -23.44
CA PRO A 461 5.64 -28.72 -22.77
C PRO A 461 5.84 -27.57 -21.78
N VAL A 462 6.46 -27.82 -20.62
CA VAL A 462 6.64 -26.80 -19.56
C VAL A 462 7.31 -25.52 -20.09
N ASN A 463 8.35 -25.64 -20.92
CA ASN A 463 9.05 -24.50 -21.52
C ASN A 463 8.20 -23.71 -22.55
N LYS A 464 7.05 -24.24 -22.97
CA LYS A 464 6.10 -23.60 -23.90
C LYS A 464 4.86 -23.03 -23.22
N VAL A 465 4.65 -23.27 -21.93
CA VAL A 465 3.45 -22.79 -21.20
C VAL A 465 3.27 -21.27 -21.32
N ARG A 466 4.34 -20.49 -21.18
CA ARG A 466 4.26 -19.02 -21.32
C ARG A 466 4.02 -18.55 -22.75
N ALA A 467 4.49 -19.30 -23.74
CA ALA A 467 4.22 -19.01 -25.14
C ALA A 467 2.75 -19.34 -25.49
N PHE A 468 2.25 -20.47 -24.99
CA PHE A 468 0.83 -20.84 -25.07
C PHE A 468 -0.06 -19.76 -24.45
N GLU A 469 0.25 -19.31 -23.23
CA GLU A 469 -0.48 -18.24 -22.54
C GLU A 469 -0.53 -16.96 -23.36
N ALA A 470 0.63 -16.46 -23.82
CA ALA A 470 0.70 -15.22 -24.59
C ALA A 470 -0.08 -15.32 -25.91
N GLY A 471 0.01 -16.46 -26.59
CA GLY A 471 -0.72 -16.71 -27.83
C GLY A 471 -2.23 -16.85 -27.62
N LEU A 472 -2.66 -17.57 -26.58
CA LEU A 472 -4.07 -17.72 -26.22
C LEU A 472 -4.71 -16.37 -25.90
N LEU A 473 -4.06 -15.56 -25.07
CA LEU A 473 -4.56 -14.24 -24.70
C LEU A 473 -4.63 -13.30 -25.89
N ARG A 474 -3.65 -13.37 -26.80
CA ARG A 474 -3.70 -12.62 -28.06
C ARG A 474 -4.89 -13.05 -28.92
N TYR A 475 -5.07 -14.35 -29.10
CA TYR A 475 -6.20 -14.90 -29.84
C TYR A 475 -7.54 -14.47 -29.26
N LEU A 476 -7.71 -14.53 -27.93
CA LEU A 476 -8.94 -14.11 -27.25
C LEU A 476 -9.20 -12.60 -27.41
N ARG A 477 -8.16 -11.76 -27.32
CA ARG A 477 -8.31 -10.32 -27.55
C ARG A 477 -8.70 -10.00 -29.00
N ASP A 478 -8.09 -10.70 -29.96
CA ASP A 478 -8.27 -10.41 -31.39
C ASP A 478 -9.60 -10.96 -31.94
N GLN A 479 -10.05 -12.13 -31.47
CA GLN A 479 -11.21 -12.86 -32.03
C GLN A 479 -12.43 -12.88 -31.10
N HIS A 480 -12.24 -12.68 -29.80
CA HIS A 480 -13.30 -12.78 -28.77
C HIS A 480 -13.32 -11.53 -27.86
N GLY A 481 -12.95 -10.37 -28.40
CA GLY A 481 -12.80 -9.13 -27.63
C GLY A 481 -14.08 -8.70 -26.89
N ASP A 482 -15.25 -8.86 -27.52
CA ASP A 482 -16.54 -8.52 -26.91
C ASP A 482 -16.85 -9.42 -25.70
N PHE A 483 -16.54 -10.71 -25.78
CA PHE A 483 -16.68 -11.66 -24.69
C PHE A 483 -15.74 -11.34 -23.52
N MET A 484 -14.49 -10.99 -23.82
CA MET A 484 -13.52 -10.57 -22.80
C MET A 484 -13.99 -9.29 -22.08
N ALA A 485 -14.53 -8.32 -22.82
CA ALA A 485 -15.06 -7.09 -22.26
C ALA A 485 -16.31 -7.34 -21.38
N ASP A 486 -17.18 -8.27 -21.77
CA ASP A 486 -18.34 -8.66 -20.98
C ASP A 486 -17.94 -9.26 -19.63
N ILE A 487 -16.93 -10.14 -19.62
CA ILE A 487 -16.40 -10.71 -18.37
C ILE A 487 -15.74 -9.65 -17.48
N ASP A 488 -14.99 -8.71 -18.05
CA ASP A 488 -14.37 -7.64 -17.26
C ASP A 488 -15.41 -6.72 -16.59
N ASN A 489 -16.60 -6.58 -17.19
CA ASN A 489 -17.67 -5.77 -16.64
C ASN A 489 -18.56 -6.53 -15.64
N THR A 490 -18.92 -7.78 -15.95
CA THR A 490 -19.87 -8.56 -15.13
C THR A 490 -19.18 -9.37 -14.04
N ALA A 491 -17.97 -9.84 -14.31
CA ALA A 491 -17.20 -10.79 -13.51
C ALA A 491 -18.01 -12.04 -13.09
N ASP A 492 -19.04 -12.38 -13.88
CA ASP A 492 -19.97 -13.47 -13.62
C ASP A 492 -19.43 -14.81 -14.16
N TYR A 493 -20.02 -15.90 -13.70
CA TYR A 493 -19.76 -17.25 -14.20
C TYR A 493 -21.03 -18.07 -14.29
N ASN A 494 -21.24 -18.66 -15.46
CA ASN A 494 -22.33 -19.58 -15.79
C ASN A 494 -21.85 -20.59 -16.85
N ASP A 495 -22.70 -21.54 -17.20
CA ASP A 495 -22.35 -22.61 -18.14
C ASP A 495 -22.10 -22.09 -19.57
N ASP A 496 -22.76 -21.00 -19.98
CA ASP A 496 -22.54 -20.38 -21.29
C ASP A 496 -21.14 -19.79 -21.41
N ILE A 497 -20.69 -19.08 -20.37
CA ILE A 497 -19.32 -18.54 -20.26
C ILE A 497 -18.30 -19.69 -20.28
N ALA A 498 -18.58 -20.78 -19.55
CA ALA A 498 -17.71 -21.95 -19.53
C ALA A 498 -17.60 -22.62 -20.92
N ASN A 499 -18.73 -22.77 -21.62
CA ASN A 499 -18.79 -23.32 -22.97
C ASN A 499 -18.06 -22.43 -23.99
N GLN A 500 -18.19 -21.11 -23.87
CA GLN A 500 -17.45 -20.17 -24.71
C GLN A 500 -15.94 -20.26 -24.50
N PHE A 501 -15.47 -20.31 -23.25
CA PHE A 501 -14.05 -20.55 -22.96
C PHE A 501 -13.56 -21.87 -23.55
N LYS A 502 -14.32 -22.95 -23.34
CA LYS A 502 -14.02 -24.27 -23.90
C LYS A 502 -13.86 -24.20 -25.42
N SER A 503 -14.87 -23.71 -26.14
CA SER A 503 -14.85 -23.62 -27.60
C SER A 503 -13.71 -22.74 -28.11
N ALA A 504 -13.43 -21.62 -27.45
CA ALA A 504 -12.34 -20.72 -27.84
C ALA A 504 -10.96 -21.37 -27.64
N ILE A 505 -10.73 -22.05 -26.51
CA ILE A 505 -9.45 -22.70 -26.21
C ILE A 505 -9.25 -23.94 -27.11
N GLU A 506 -10.28 -24.74 -27.33
CA GLU A 506 -10.23 -25.89 -28.25
C GLU A 506 -9.90 -25.43 -29.68
N ASN A 507 -10.55 -24.37 -30.16
CA ASN A 507 -10.28 -23.79 -31.48
C ASN A 507 -8.83 -23.27 -31.56
N TYR A 508 -8.37 -22.54 -30.54
CA TYR A 508 -6.99 -22.05 -30.48
C TYR A 508 -6.00 -23.21 -30.59
N LYS A 509 -6.20 -24.28 -29.81
CA LYS A 509 -5.32 -25.46 -29.82
C LYS A 509 -5.30 -26.23 -31.14
N GLN A 510 -6.41 -26.24 -31.88
CA GLN A 510 -6.48 -26.89 -33.19
C GLN A 510 -5.79 -26.08 -34.29
N ASN A 511 -5.85 -24.75 -34.22
CA ASN A 511 -5.48 -23.87 -35.32
C ASN A 511 -4.16 -23.11 -35.12
N HIS A 512 -3.56 -23.14 -33.93
CA HIS A 512 -2.36 -22.39 -33.61
C HIS A 512 -1.25 -23.28 -33.05
N SER A 513 -0.02 -23.00 -33.45
CA SER A 513 1.19 -23.60 -32.88
C SER A 513 1.67 -22.80 -31.67
N PHE A 514 2.13 -23.49 -30.61
CA PHE A 514 2.68 -22.90 -29.39
C PHE A 514 4.08 -23.41 -29.05
#